data_AF-A0A5N7ARB0-F1
#
_entry.id   AF-A0A5N7ARB0-F1
#
_cell.length_a   1.000
_cell.length_b   1.000
_cell.length_c   1.000
_cell.angle_alpha   90.00
_cell.angle_beta   90.00
_cell.angle_gamma   90.00
#
_symmetry.space_group_name_H-M   'P 1'
#
loop_
_entity.id
_entity.type
_entity.pdbx_description
1 polymer ?
#
loop_
_entity_poly.entity_id
_entity_poly.type
_entity_poly.pdbx_seq_one_letter_code
_entity_poly.pdbx_strand_id
1 'polypeptide(L)'
;MSPRIWTVPMTFRHLRHLHLSCIEHEPGLCVLPSLPALETLALNFCCYCLDCPRNGRGPSTLIQFECLPQLRALSISGAHAESVIWCGQAVQLQKLEVTYSSHMDLHGLLACLGEDLEELHIADCEFVTGAPAPLIAFPALRRVQILESMSGLTPFCFADVPAATAFHVRIRPNDFEDLEDWSHVWGLLARQPVYLSLAGSRILRSPPDSASRLSQVASLPHVRLEGPNWP
;
A
#
# COMPACT_ATOMS: atom_id res chain seq x y z
N MET A 1 -19.31 16.35 9.71
CA MET A 1 -19.70 15.86 11.06
C MET A 1 -18.59 14.95 11.53
N SER A 2 -18.13 15.10 12.77
CA SER A 2 -17.13 14.18 13.35
C SER A 2 -17.65 12.74 13.31
N PRO A 3 -16.88 11.74 12.87
CA PRO A 3 -17.28 10.34 12.95
C PRO A 3 -17.45 9.81 14.38
N ARG A 4 -16.80 10.48 15.35
CA ARG A 4 -16.77 10.06 16.76
C ARG A 4 -18.08 10.31 17.49
N ILE A 5 -18.96 11.16 16.92
CA ILE A 5 -20.31 11.42 17.46
C ILE A 5 -21.38 10.48 16.88
N TRP A 6 -21.00 9.48 16.07
CA TRP A 6 -21.93 8.49 15.51
C TRP A 6 -22.41 7.44 16.54
N THR A 7 -22.21 7.68 17.83
CA THR A 7 -22.45 6.79 18.97
C THR A 7 -23.93 6.63 19.38
N VAL A 8 -24.88 7.22 18.64
CA VAL A 8 -26.33 7.19 18.91
C VAL A 8 -27.01 6.83 17.58
N PRO A 9 -27.97 5.88 17.50
CA PRO A 9 -28.03 4.84 16.47
C PRO A 9 -28.31 5.40 15.07
N MET A 10 -27.29 6.02 14.47
CA MET A 10 -27.28 6.39 13.07
C MET A 10 -27.01 5.12 12.29
N THR A 11 -28.08 4.54 11.76
CA THR A 11 -27.95 3.36 10.90
C THR A 11 -27.73 3.82 9.47
N PHE A 12 -26.47 3.83 9.04
CA PHE A 12 -26.08 4.16 7.67
C PHE A 12 -26.28 2.96 6.74
N ARG A 13 -27.50 2.39 6.70
CA ARG A 13 -27.82 1.13 5.99
C ARG A 13 -27.61 1.19 4.47
N HIS A 14 -27.57 2.39 3.92
CA HIS A 14 -27.44 2.63 2.48
C HIS A 14 -26.16 3.38 2.11
N LEU A 15 -25.28 3.67 3.08
CA LEU A 15 -24.04 4.37 2.82
C LEU A 15 -23.09 3.41 2.10
N ARG A 16 -22.79 3.73 0.83
CA ARG A 16 -21.89 2.93 -0.03
C ARG A 16 -20.48 3.47 -0.09
N HIS A 17 -20.31 4.78 0.05
CA HIS A 17 -19.02 5.43 -0.02
C HIS A 17 -18.84 6.31 1.20
N LEU A 18 -17.72 6.13 1.89
CA LEU A 18 -17.35 6.93 3.05
C LEU A 18 -15.94 7.46 2.86
N HIS A 19 -15.82 8.79 2.92
CA HIS A 19 -14.55 9.47 2.91
C HIS A 19 -14.39 10.25 4.20
N LEU A 20 -13.34 9.94 4.95
CA LEU A 20 -12.96 10.61 6.17
C LEU A 20 -11.62 11.30 5.98
N SER A 21 -11.54 12.58 6.33
CA SER A 21 -10.33 13.38 6.20
C SER A 21 -9.99 14.02 7.55
N CYS A 22 -8.69 14.17 7.83
CA CYS A 22 -8.17 14.90 8.99
C CYS A 22 -8.62 14.34 10.35
N ILE A 23 -8.79 13.01 10.44
CA ILE A 23 -9.34 12.29 11.60
C ILE A 23 -8.43 12.41 12.83
N GLU A 24 -7.12 12.53 12.59
CA GLU A 24 -6.05 12.67 13.59
C GLU A 24 -6.12 13.98 14.39
N HIS A 25 -6.79 15.01 13.85
CA HIS A 25 -6.98 16.26 14.57
C HIS A 25 -8.06 16.18 15.65
N GLU A 26 -8.90 15.14 15.61
CA GLU A 26 -9.95 14.93 16.59
C GLU A 26 -9.44 14.06 17.76
N PRO A 27 -9.79 14.38 19.03
CA PRO A 27 -9.32 13.61 20.18
C PRO A 27 -9.96 12.21 20.26
N GLY A 28 -9.14 11.20 20.58
CA GLY A 28 -9.55 9.82 20.93
C GLY A 28 -9.34 8.80 19.79
N LEU A 29 -10.05 7.66 19.83
CA LEU A 29 -10.14 6.68 18.72
C LEU A 29 -11.45 6.81 17.91
N CYS A 30 -11.35 6.92 16.58
CA CYS A 30 -12.49 6.84 15.67
C CYS A 30 -12.79 5.36 15.35
N VAL A 31 -13.90 4.84 15.86
CA VAL A 31 -14.38 3.49 15.52
C VAL A 31 -15.50 3.63 14.50
N LEU A 32 -15.35 3.02 13.33
CA LEU A 32 -16.43 2.99 12.34
C LEU A 32 -17.59 2.13 12.87
N PRO A 33 -18.84 2.61 12.81
CA PRO A 33 -20.00 1.79 13.13
C PRO A 33 -20.16 0.66 12.11
N SER A 34 -21.12 -0.24 12.33
CA SER A 34 -21.49 -1.22 11.32
C SER A 34 -22.06 -0.52 10.08
N LEU A 35 -21.39 -0.70 8.93
CA LEU A 35 -21.76 -0.12 7.64
C LEU A 35 -21.94 -1.26 6.63
N PRO A 36 -23.07 -1.99 6.69
CA PRO A 36 -23.26 -3.25 5.97
C PRO A 36 -23.31 -3.10 4.44
N ALA A 37 -23.56 -1.90 3.92
CA ALA A 37 -23.62 -1.61 2.50
C ALA A 37 -22.40 -0.82 2.00
N LEU A 38 -21.38 -0.60 2.83
CA LEU A 38 -20.21 0.19 2.45
C LEU A 38 -19.36 -0.58 1.45
N GLU A 39 -19.18 -0.01 0.26
CA GLU A 39 -18.39 -0.55 -0.83
C GLU A 39 -17.02 0.12 -0.91
N THR A 40 -16.91 1.39 -0.51
CA THR A 40 -15.67 2.18 -0.59
C THR A 40 -15.41 2.94 0.69
N LEU A 41 -14.21 2.80 1.23
CA LEU A 41 -13.70 3.55 2.38
C LEU A 41 -12.42 4.28 1.99
N ALA A 42 -12.38 5.59 2.22
CA ALA A 42 -11.18 6.39 2.09
C ALA A 42 -10.86 7.08 3.43
N LEU A 43 -9.63 6.92 3.90
CA LEU A 43 -9.10 7.52 5.13
C LEU A 43 -7.92 8.42 4.77
N ASN A 44 -8.11 9.73 4.86
CA ASN A 44 -7.09 10.71 4.53
C ASN A 44 -6.62 11.42 5.80
N PHE A 45 -5.39 11.16 6.18
CA PHE A 45 -4.69 11.84 7.25
C PHE A 45 -3.90 13.02 6.67
N CYS A 46 -3.75 14.10 7.43
CA CYS A 46 -3.02 15.28 7.01
C CYS A 46 -1.52 14.99 7.00
N CYS A 47 -0.94 14.80 5.81
CA CYS A 47 0.49 14.57 5.62
C CYS A 47 1.39 15.75 6.05
N TYR A 48 0.84 16.95 6.26
CA TYR A 48 1.57 18.09 6.83
C TYR A 48 1.70 18.03 8.35
N CYS A 49 1.02 17.07 8.99
CA CYS A 49 1.01 16.89 10.44
C CYS A 49 1.83 15.67 10.88
N LEU A 50 2.72 15.14 10.03
CA LEU A 50 3.65 14.06 10.37
C LEU A 50 4.53 14.43 11.59
N ASP A 51 4.84 15.72 11.77
CA ASP A 51 5.51 16.28 12.95
C ASP A 51 4.54 16.84 14.01
N CYS A 52 3.28 16.43 14.04
CA CYS A 52 2.39 16.74 15.17
C CYS A 52 2.40 15.58 16.18
N PRO A 53 3.36 15.56 17.13
CA PRO A 53 3.19 14.77 18.32
C PRO A 53 2.12 15.50 19.13
N ARG A 54 0.86 15.09 19.00
CA ARG A 54 0.05 15.01 20.22
C ARG A 54 0.44 13.74 20.97
N ASN A 55 1.70 13.71 21.40
CA ASN A 55 2.23 12.91 22.49
C ASN A 55 1.57 11.53 22.64
N GLY A 56 1.83 10.61 21.72
CA GLY A 56 1.51 9.20 21.93
C GLY A 56 0.04 8.90 22.27
N ARG A 57 -0.93 9.67 21.75
CA ARG A 57 -2.36 9.34 21.91
C ARG A 57 -2.85 8.34 20.86
N GLY A 58 -2.12 7.22 20.75
CA GLY A 58 -2.58 5.98 20.15
C GLY A 58 -3.27 6.11 18.77
N PRO A 59 -4.06 5.11 18.39
CA PRO A 59 -4.68 5.07 17.08
C PRO A 59 -5.73 6.14 16.87
N SER A 60 -5.70 6.75 15.68
CA SER A 60 -6.72 7.70 15.24
C SER A 60 -7.96 6.99 14.73
N THR A 61 -7.81 5.83 14.08
CA THR A 61 -8.92 5.06 13.50
C THR A 61 -8.78 3.56 13.75
N LEU A 62 -9.90 2.89 14.07
CA LEU A 62 -10.02 1.43 14.09
C LEU A 62 -10.95 0.97 12.97
N ILE A 63 -10.43 0.11 12.10
CA ILE A 63 -11.19 -0.59 11.06
C ILE A 63 -11.48 -2.01 11.55
N GLN A 64 -12.76 -2.34 11.68
CA GLN A 64 -13.21 -3.71 11.97
C GLN A 64 -13.84 -4.28 10.71
N PHE A 65 -13.13 -5.12 9.96
CA PHE A 65 -13.60 -5.57 8.65
C PHE A 65 -14.91 -6.37 8.72
N GLU A 66 -15.19 -7.05 9.83
CA GLU A 66 -16.47 -7.72 10.09
C GLU A 66 -17.68 -6.76 10.06
N CYS A 67 -17.44 -5.47 10.38
CA CYS A 67 -18.46 -4.42 10.33
C CYS A 67 -18.65 -3.84 8.92
N LEU A 68 -17.80 -4.21 7.96
CA LEU A 68 -17.73 -3.69 6.60
C LEU A 68 -17.81 -4.84 5.56
N PRO A 69 -18.84 -5.71 5.61
CA PRO A 69 -18.87 -6.98 4.87
C PRO A 69 -18.98 -6.83 3.34
N GLN A 70 -19.23 -5.62 2.82
CA GLN A 70 -19.34 -5.33 1.38
C GLN A 70 -18.19 -4.45 0.87
N LEU A 71 -17.16 -4.23 1.69
CA LEU A 71 -16.06 -3.33 1.34
C LEU A 71 -15.22 -3.92 0.22
N ARG A 72 -15.17 -3.22 -0.92
CA ARG A 72 -14.42 -3.62 -2.12
C ARG A 72 -13.18 -2.77 -2.34
N ALA A 73 -13.21 -1.52 -1.89
CA ALA A 73 -12.10 -0.59 -2.09
C ALA A 73 -11.73 0.14 -0.79
N LEU A 74 -10.45 0.10 -0.44
CA LEU A 74 -9.87 0.80 0.70
C LEU A 74 -8.75 1.72 0.22
N SER A 75 -8.84 3.00 0.58
CA SER A 75 -7.78 3.99 0.36
C SER A 75 -7.33 4.55 1.70
N ILE A 76 -6.02 4.55 1.93
CA ILE A 76 -5.37 5.15 3.11
C ILE A 76 -4.32 6.14 2.61
N SER A 77 -4.39 7.39 3.06
CA SER A 77 -3.46 8.44 2.63
C SER A 77 -2.94 9.22 3.83
N GLY A 78 -1.65 9.56 3.84
CA GLY A 78 -1.06 10.40 4.89
C GLY A 78 -0.88 9.73 6.26
N ALA A 79 -1.03 8.40 6.34
CA ALA A 79 -1.03 7.69 7.61
C ALA A 79 0.40 7.47 8.11
N HIS A 80 0.59 7.56 9.43
CA HIS A 80 1.83 7.22 10.12
C HIS A 80 1.66 5.92 10.93
N ALA A 81 2.74 5.37 11.50
CA ALA A 81 2.71 4.33 12.53
C ALA A 81 1.55 4.55 13.53
N GLU A 82 0.81 3.46 13.81
CA GLU A 82 -0.36 3.42 14.69
C GLU A 82 -1.57 4.29 14.28
N SER A 83 -1.52 5.09 13.20
CA SER A 83 -2.65 5.94 12.80
C SER A 83 -3.94 5.16 12.59
N VAL A 84 -3.80 3.95 12.04
CA VAL A 84 -4.89 3.01 11.78
C VAL A 84 -4.54 1.69 12.46
N ILE A 85 -5.51 1.17 13.23
CA ILE A 85 -5.52 -0.23 13.62
C ILE A 85 -6.60 -0.93 12.81
N TRP A 86 -6.33 -2.17 12.42
CA TRP A 86 -7.29 -3.03 11.73
C TRP A 86 -7.43 -4.36 12.46
N CYS A 87 -8.63 -4.94 12.39
CA CYS A 87 -8.88 -6.30 12.85
C CYS A 87 -9.97 -6.99 12.01
N GLY A 88 -9.98 -8.31 12.06
CA GLY A 88 -10.83 -9.14 11.22
C GLY A 88 -10.22 -9.37 9.83
N GLN A 89 -11.06 -9.81 8.90
CA GLN A 89 -10.66 -10.19 7.53
C GLN A 89 -11.49 -9.42 6.50
N ALA A 90 -10.80 -8.77 5.56
CA ALA A 90 -11.38 -7.99 4.46
C ALA A 90 -11.61 -8.90 3.24
N VAL A 91 -12.49 -9.89 3.39
CA VAL A 91 -12.61 -11.00 2.42
C VAL A 91 -13.07 -10.59 1.02
N GLN A 92 -13.80 -9.48 0.89
CA GLN A 92 -14.33 -8.98 -0.40
C GLN A 92 -13.50 -7.82 -0.98
N LEU A 93 -12.36 -7.48 -0.35
CA LEU A 93 -11.58 -6.33 -0.77
C LEU A 93 -10.87 -6.64 -2.10
N GLN A 94 -11.18 -5.84 -3.12
CA GLN A 94 -10.65 -5.99 -4.48
C GLN A 94 -9.55 -4.97 -4.78
N LYS A 95 -9.62 -3.78 -4.15
CA LYS A 95 -8.66 -2.70 -4.38
C LYS A 95 -8.13 -2.15 -3.05
N LEU A 96 -6.81 -2.09 -2.92
CA LEU A 96 -6.12 -1.38 -1.86
C LEU A 96 -5.25 -0.26 -2.44
N GLU A 97 -5.36 0.93 -1.86
CA GLU A 97 -4.54 2.09 -2.19
C GLU A 97 -3.92 2.68 -0.92
N VAL A 98 -2.59 2.82 -0.89
CA VAL A 98 -1.86 3.44 0.22
C VAL A 98 -0.92 4.50 -0.31
N THR A 99 -1.12 5.76 0.09
CA THR A 99 -0.33 6.89 -0.42
C THR A 99 0.23 7.78 0.68
N TYR A 100 1.37 8.43 0.43
CA TYR A 100 1.95 9.43 1.33
C TYR A 100 2.05 8.98 2.80
N SER A 101 2.31 7.70 3.04
CA SER A 101 2.22 7.09 4.37
C SER A 101 3.58 6.56 4.82
N SER A 102 3.91 6.70 6.10
CA SER A 102 5.22 6.30 6.64
C SER A 102 5.11 5.43 7.88
N HIS A 103 6.07 4.52 8.05
CA HIS A 103 6.18 3.61 9.19
C HIS A 103 4.91 2.79 9.47
N MET A 104 4.12 2.50 8.45
CA MET A 104 3.00 1.57 8.56
C MET A 104 3.47 0.11 8.48
N ASP A 105 2.77 -0.79 9.17
CA ASP A 105 2.93 -2.23 9.02
C ASP A 105 2.12 -2.74 7.81
N LEU A 106 2.70 -2.63 6.62
CA LEU A 106 2.06 -3.12 5.40
C LEU A 106 1.84 -4.63 5.44
N HIS A 107 2.77 -5.39 6.02
CA HIS A 107 2.64 -6.85 6.08
C HIS A 107 1.44 -7.25 6.95
N GLY A 108 1.26 -6.61 8.10
CA GLY A 108 0.09 -6.81 8.96
C GLY A 108 -1.22 -6.41 8.29
N LEU A 109 -1.22 -5.35 7.46
CA LEU A 109 -2.39 -4.97 6.68
C LEU A 109 -2.73 -6.03 5.62
N LEU A 110 -1.74 -6.46 4.85
CA LEU A 110 -1.90 -7.47 3.79
C LEU A 110 -2.38 -8.82 4.34
N ALA A 111 -1.96 -9.20 5.56
CA ALA A 111 -2.40 -10.43 6.23
C ALA A 111 -3.90 -10.42 6.64
N CYS A 112 -4.53 -9.26 6.64
CA CYS A 112 -5.96 -9.11 6.89
C CYS A 112 -6.79 -9.09 5.60
N LEU A 113 -6.17 -9.14 4.43
CA LEU A 113 -6.87 -9.08 3.15
C LEU A 113 -7.25 -10.48 2.66
N GLY A 114 -8.40 -10.57 1.99
CA GLY A 114 -8.86 -11.82 1.38
C GLY A 114 -8.18 -12.16 0.05
N GLU A 115 -8.55 -13.33 -0.48
CA GLU A 115 -8.07 -13.86 -1.76
C GLU A 115 -8.57 -13.06 -2.99
N ASP A 116 -9.59 -12.22 -2.80
CA ASP A 116 -10.27 -11.42 -3.84
C ASP A 116 -9.50 -10.14 -4.26
N LEU A 117 -8.35 -9.85 -3.64
CA LEU A 117 -7.57 -8.65 -3.95
C LEU A 117 -7.07 -8.70 -5.41
N GLU A 118 -7.56 -7.78 -6.25
CA GLU A 118 -7.21 -7.70 -7.67
C GLU A 118 -6.15 -6.62 -7.96
N GLU A 119 -6.21 -5.51 -7.23
CA GLU A 119 -5.36 -4.33 -7.47
C GLU A 119 -4.76 -3.77 -6.17
N LEU A 120 -3.45 -3.56 -6.19
CA LEU A 120 -2.72 -2.81 -5.16
C LEU A 120 -2.03 -1.60 -5.77
N HIS A 121 -2.20 -0.44 -5.13
CA HIS A 121 -1.49 0.79 -5.46
C HIS A 121 -0.80 1.36 -4.23
N ILE A 122 0.51 1.55 -4.31
CA ILE A 122 1.34 2.15 -3.27
C ILE A 122 2.14 3.28 -3.91
N ALA A 123 2.04 4.49 -3.35
CA ALA A 123 2.79 5.64 -3.85
C ALA A 123 3.32 6.55 -2.73
N ASP A 124 4.57 7.00 -2.86
CA ASP A 124 5.24 7.89 -1.90
C ASP A 124 5.14 7.40 -0.44
N CYS A 125 5.41 6.10 -0.22
CA CYS A 125 5.27 5.43 1.07
C CYS A 125 6.59 4.80 1.56
N GLU A 126 6.74 4.75 2.89
CA GLU A 126 7.82 4.06 3.60
C GLU A 126 7.22 3.12 4.65
N PHE A 127 7.52 1.82 4.59
CA PHE A 127 6.93 0.82 5.48
C PHE A 127 7.94 0.27 6.46
N VAL A 128 7.46 -0.17 7.62
CA VAL A 128 8.32 -0.88 8.58
C VAL A 128 8.69 -2.24 8.01
N THR A 129 9.98 -2.56 8.01
CA THR A 129 10.48 -3.90 7.72
C THR A 129 10.17 -4.80 8.92
N GLY A 130 9.09 -5.57 8.82
CA GLY A 130 8.69 -6.56 9.82
C GLY A 130 9.36 -7.92 9.63
N ALA A 131 9.31 -8.76 10.66
CA ALA A 131 9.65 -10.18 10.52
C ALA A 131 8.71 -10.85 9.50
N PRO A 132 9.18 -11.84 8.72
CA PRO A 132 8.34 -12.54 7.75
C PRO A 132 7.17 -13.21 8.47
N ALA A 133 5.94 -12.80 8.15
CA ALA A 133 4.73 -13.39 8.70
C ALA A 133 4.28 -14.57 7.80
N PRO A 134 3.15 -15.27 8.10
CA PRO A 134 2.77 -16.45 7.33
C PRO A 134 2.61 -16.13 5.85
N LEU A 135 2.86 -17.15 5.02
CA LEU A 135 2.75 -17.07 3.57
C LEU A 135 1.35 -16.58 3.17
N ILE A 136 1.26 -15.41 2.55
CA ILE A 136 0.01 -14.82 2.08
C ILE A 136 -0.16 -15.19 0.61
N ALA A 137 -1.37 -15.59 0.20
CA ALA A 137 -1.70 -15.89 -1.18
C ALA A 137 -2.70 -14.87 -1.73
N PHE A 138 -2.43 -14.35 -2.92
CA PHE A 138 -3.32 -13.42 -3.62
C PHE A 138 -3.66 -13.95 -5.02
N PRO A 139 -4.47 -15.01 -5.13
CA PRO A 139 -4.73 -15.69 -6.40
C PRO A 139 -5.48 -14.83 -7.43
N ALA A 140 -6.25 -13.83 -6.98
CA ALA A 140 -6.96 -12.90 -7.86
C ALA A 140 -6.12 -11.69 -8.29
N LEU A 141 -4.90 -11.53 -7.77
CA LEU A 141 -4.09 -10.34 -7.99
C LEU A 141 -3.70 -10.21 -9.46
N ARG A 142 -4.04 -9.07 -10.05
CA ARG A 142 -3.76 -8.76 -11.46
C ARG A 142 -2.72 -7.67 -11.60
N ARG A 143 -2.72 -6.71 -10.69
CA ARG A 143 -1.90 -5.51 -10.80
C ARG A 143 -1.36 -5.05 -9.45
N VAL A 144 -0.06 -4.80 -9.41
CA VAL A 144 0.62 -4.14 -8.31
C VAL A 144 1.32 -2.90 -8.85
N GLN A 145 1.02 -1.73 -8.31
CA GLN A 145 1.70 -0.49 -8.65
C GLN A 145 2.48 0.01 -7.44
N ILE A 146 3.80 0.11 -7.57
CA ILE A 146 4.70 0.62 -6.52
C ILE A 146 5.42 1.85 -7.09
N LEU A 147 5.08 3.03 -6.60
CA LEU A 147 5.61 4.29 -7.10
C LEU A 147 6.41 5.00 -6.02
N GLU A 148 7.72 5.16 -6.23
CA GLU A 148 8.64 5.83 -5.29
C GLU A 148 8.52 5.27 -3.86
N SER A 149 8.27 3.95 -3.73
CA SER A 149 7.92 3.27 -2.46
C SER A 149 8.54 1.87 -2.35
N MET A 150 9.87 1.78 -2.41
CA MET A 150 10.56 0.49 -2.54
C MET A 150 10.24 -0.53 -1.46
N SER A 151 10.03 -0.09 -0.21
CA SER A 151 9.60 -0.95 0.90
C SER A 151 8.26 -1.66 0.64
N GLY A 152 7.45 -1.17 -0.30
CA GLY A 152 6.20 -1.80 -0.72
C GLY A 152 6.37 -3.10 -1.51
N LEU A 153 7.58 -3.41 -2.01
CA LEU A 153 7.86 -4.68 -2.72
C LEU A 153 8.10 -5.84 -1.76
N THR A 154 8.63 -5.58 -0.56
CA THR A 154 9.08 -6.61 0.38
C THR A 154 8.02 -7.66 0.72
N PRO A 155 6.73 -7.33 0.93
CA PRO A 155 5.72 -8.35 1.20
C PRO A 155 5.53 -9.36 0.06
N PHE A 156 5.74 -8.93 -1.18
CA PHE A 156 5.57 -9.76 -2.38
C PHE A 156 6.73 -10.71 -2.65
N CYS A 157 7.87 -10.49 -2.00
CA CYS A 157 9.00 -11.41 -2.05
C CYS A 157 8.65 -12.81 -1.53
N PHE A 158 7.69 -12.88 -0.59
CA PHE A 158 7.29 -14.10 0.12
C PHE A 158 5.83 -14.48 -0.10
N ALA A 159 5.05 -13.65 -0.79
CA ALA A 159 3.66 -13.93 -1.12
C ALA A 159 3.54 -14.86 -2.34
N ASP A 160 2.52 -15.71 -2.34
CA ASP A 160 2.11 -16.45 -3.54
C ASP A 160 1.24 -15.55 -4.40
N VAL A 161 1.78 -15.16 -5.56
CA VAL A 161 1.13 -14.27 -6.53
C VAL A 161 1.14 -14.91 -7.92
N PRO A 162 0.03 -14.82 -8.69
CA PRO A 162 -0.05 -15.37 -10.03
C PRO A 162 1.08 -14.85 -10.92
N ALA A 163 1.69 -15.71 -11.74
CA ALA A 163 2.75 -15.34 -12.68
C ALA A 163 2.30 -14.32 -13.77
N ALA A 164 0.99 -14.09 -13.91
CA ALA A 164 0.43 -13.09 -14.81
C ALA A 164 0.27 -11.71 -14.15
N THR A 165 0.60 -11.57 -12.86
CA THR A 165 0.45 -10.31 -12.13
C THR A 165 1.40 -9.25 -12.68
N ALA A 166 0.87 -8.13 -13.15
CA ALA A 166 1.68 -7.04 -13.67
C ALA A 166 2.18 -6.13 -12.54
N PHE A 167 3.50 -6.00 -12.42
CA PHE A 167 4.16 -5.07 -11.50
C PHE A 167 4.55 -3.80 -12.23
N HIS A 168 3.89 -2.68 -11.93
CA HIS A 168 4.31 -1.36 -12.38
C HIS A 168 5.15 -0.72 -11.28
N VAL A 169 6.45 -0.59 -11.54
CA VAL A 169 7.39 -0.09 -10.54
C VAL A 169 7.98 1.22 -11.05
N ARG A 170 7.85 2.28 -10.26
CA ARG A 170 8.52 3.56 -10.50
C ARG A 170 9.55 3.80 -9.41
N ILE A 171 10.79 3.99 -9.80
CA ILE A 171 11.94 4.07 -8.87
C ILE A 171 12.83 5.27 -9.20
N ARG A 172 13.67 5.67 -8.26
CA ARG A 172 14.85 6.50 -8.55
C ARG A 172 16.00 5.60 -9.03
N PRO A 173 16.97 6.13 -9.80
CA PRO A 173 18.02 5.32 -10.40
C PRO A 173 18.84 4.44 -9.45
N ASN A 174 19.04 4.88 -8.20
CA ASN A 174 19.89 4.18 -7.24
C ASN A 174 19.08 3.32 -6.26
N ASP A 175 17.75 3.31 -6.34
CA ASP A 175 16.87 2.68 -5.35
C ASP A 175 17.15 1.18 -5.18
N PHE A 176 17.62 0.49 -6.21
CA PHE A 176 17.98 -0.94 -6.10
C PHE A 176 19.33 -1.18 -5.43
N GLU A 177 20.27 -0.25 -5.50
CA GLU A 177 21.62 -0.43 -4.95
C GLU A 177 21.61 -0.51 -3.43
N ASP A 178 20.69 0.24 -2.79
CA ASP A 178 20.58 0.34 -1.35
C ASP A 178 19.66 -0.72 -0.72
N LEU A 179 19.07 -1.63 -1.52
CA LEU A 179 18.20 -2.69 -0.99
C LEU A 179 19.00 -3.79 -0.29
N GLU A 180 18.74 -3.97 1.00
CA GLU A 180 19.26 -5.09 1.79
C GLU A 180 18.68 -6.44 1.30
N ASP A 181 17.38 -6.48 1.00
CA ASP A 181 16.65 -7.68 0.56
C ASP A 181 16.75 -7.96 -0.94
N TRP A 182 17.83 -7.53 -1.59
CA TRP A 182 17.99 -7.58 -3.04
C TRP A 182 17.74 -8.95 -3.65
N SER A 183 18.24 -10.04 -3.06
CA SER A 183 18.06 -11.39 -3.60
C SER A 183 16.59 -11.78 -3.72
N HIS A 184 15.77 -11.34 -2.77
CA HIS A 184 14.34 -11.62 -2.74
C HIS A 184 13.59 -10.76 -3.75
N VAL A 185 13.91 -9.45 -3.79
CA VAL A 185 13.33 -8.51 -4.75
C VAL A 185 13.68 -8.92 -6.18
N TRP A 186 14.94 -9.31 -6.43
CA TRP A 186 15.38 -9.87 -7.70
C TRP A 186 14.56 -11.10 -8.08
N GLY A 187 14.39 -12.05 -7.16
CA GLY A 187 13.60 -13.26 -7.39
C GLY A 187 12.14 -12.94 -7.75
N LEU A 188 11.53 -11.95 -7.11
CA LEU A 188 10.19 -11.46 -7.46
C LEU A 188 10.17 -10.90 -8.89
N LEU A 189 11.02 -9.92 -9.18
CA LEU A 189 11.06 -9.21 -10.47
C LEU A 189 11.43 -10.15 -11.63
N ALA A 190 12.26 -11.17 -11.39
CA ALA A 190 12.65 -12.15 -12.41
C ALA A 190 11.53 -13.12 -12.80
N ARG A 191 10.44 -13.21 -12.03
CA ARG A 191 9.32 -14.15 -12.27
C ARG A 191 8.05 -13.48 -12.75
N GLN A 192 7.94 -12.16 -12.65
CA GLN A 192 6.70 -11.41 -12.88
C GLN A 192 6.84 -10.46 -14.07
N PRO A 193 5.79 -10.23 -14.88
CA PRO A 193 5.74 -9.12 -15.83
C PRO A 193 5.96 -7.78 -15.12
N VAL A 194 6.98 -7.02 -15.55
CA VAL A 194 7.37 -5.76 -14.89
C VAL A 194 7.36 -4.62 -15.89
N TYR A 195 6.71 -3.52 -15.53
CA TYR A 195 6.72 -2.24 -16.22
C TYR A 195 7.52 -1.27 -15.35
N LEU A 196 8.75 -0.99 -15.76
CA LEU A 196 9.70 -0.21 -14.97
C LEU A 196 9.80 1.21 -15.52
N SER A 197 9.60 2.20 -14.66
CA SER A 197 9.77 3.61 -15.00
C SER A 197 10.69 4.30 -14.01
N LEU A 198 11.34 5.37 -14.46
CA LEU A 198 12.24 6.17 -13.61
C LEU A 198 11.55 7.46 -13.17
N ALA A 199 11.59 7.71 -11.86
CA ALA A 199 11.19 8.95 -11.23
C ALA A 199 12.20 10.07 -11.52
N GLY A 200 11.68 11.29 -11.63
CA GLY A 200 12.47 12.51 -11.90
C GLY A 200 12.49 12.94 -13.37
N SER A 201 12.90 14.19 -13.60
CA SER A 201 12.96 14.82 -14.93
C SER A 201 14.35 14.75 -15.59
N ARG A 202 15.32 14.14 -14.92
CA ARG A 202 16.69 14.03 -15.43
C ARG A 202 16.84 12.70 -16.14
N ILE A 203 16.98 12.78 -17.46
CA ILE A 203 17.48 11.68 -18.29
C ILE A 203 18.78 11.18 -17.65
N LEU A 204 18.91 9.87 -17.47
CA LEU A 204 20.17 9.26 -17.04
C LEU A 204 21.26 9.67 -18.04
N ARG A 205 22.20 10.51 -17.59
CA ARG A 205 23.23 11.11 -18.45
C ARG A 205 24.28 10.11 -18.95
N SER A 206 24.26 8.90 -18.41
CA SER A 206 25.14 7.81 -18.74
C SER A 206 24.37 6.51 -18.52
N PRO A 207 24.58 5.48 -19.35
CA PRO A 207 24.02 4.18 -19.05
C PRO A 207 24.42 3.78 -17.62
N PRO A 208 23.48 3.25 -16.82
CA PRO A 208 23.84 2.69 -15.54
C PRO A 208 24.96 1.66 -15.77
N ASP A 209 25.92 1.59 -14.85
CA ASP A 209 27.02 0.62 -14.93
C ASP A 209 26.43 -0.75 -15.28
N SER A 210 26.98 -1.45 -16.28
CA SER A 210 26.51 -2.78 -16.67
C SER A 210 26.45 -3.77 -15.50
N ALA A 211 27.21 -3.52 -14.43
CA ALA A 211 27.19 -4.29 -13.19
C ALA A 211 26.10 -3.87 -12.18
N SER A 212 25.48 -2.70 -12.35
CA SER A 212 24.43 -2.17 -11.46
C SER A 212 23.20 -3.08 -11.41
N ARG A 213 22.55 -3.13 -10.26
CA ARG A 213 21.30 -3.87 -10.04
C ARG A 213 20.19 -3.34 -10.94
N LEU A 214 20.14 -2.03 -11.19
CA LEU A 214 19.21 -1.44 -12.16
C LEU A 214 19.39 -2.02 -13.57
N SER A 215 20.65 -2.12 -14.05
CA SER A 215 20.92 -2.71 -15.37
C SER A 215 20.56 -4.19 -15.42
N GLN A 216 20.80 -4.92 -14.32
CA GLN A 216 20.38 -6.32 -14.20
C GLN A 216 18.86 -6.45 -14.37
N VAL A 217 18.05 -5.63 -13.69
CA VAL A 217 16.58 -5.66 -13.86
C VAL A 217 16.18 -5.27 -15.27
N ALA A 218 16.74 -4.18 -15.79
CA ALA A 218 16.40 -3.68 -17.12
C ALA A 218 16.72 -4.68 -18.24
N SER A 219 17.66 -5.60 -18.02
CA SER A 219 18.04 -6.64 -18.97
C SER A 219 17.12 -7.87 -18.99
N LEU A 220 16.18 -7.99 -18.04
CA LEU A 220 15.25 -9.12 -17.99
C LEU A 220 14.26 -9.10 -19.19
N PRO A 221 13.97 -10.25 -19.80
CA PRO A 221 13.21 -10.32 -21.07
C PRO A 221 11.76 -9.87 -20.95
N HIS A 222 11.18 -9.93 -19.76
CA HIS A 222 9.79 -9.57 -19.46
C HIS A 222 9.65 -8.20 -18.78
N VAL A 223 10.76 -7.47 -18.63
CA VAL A 223 10.77 -6.08 -18.14
C VAL A 223 10.56 -5.14 -19.32
N ARG A 224 9.55 -4.28 -19.23
CA ARG A 224 9.29 -3.20 -20.18
C ARG A 224 9.70 -1.87 -19.56
N LEU A 225 10.63 -1.19 -20.21
CA LEU A 225 11.09 0.13 -19.80
C LEU A 225 10.11 1.19 -20.31
N GLU A 226 9.54 1.97 -19.40
CA GLU A 226 8.56 3.02 -19.69
C GLU A 226 9.16 4.42 -19.47
N GLY A 227 8.84 5.34 -20.38
CA GLY A 227 9.22 6.74 -20.30
C GLY A 227 10.53 7.11 -21.03
N PRO A 228 10.80 8.41 -21.22
CA PRO A 228 11.95 8.89 -22.00
C PRO A 228 13.28 8.92 -21.22
N ASN A 229 13.27 8.50 -19.95
CA ASN A 229 14.39 8.67 -19.02
C ASN A 229 15.44 7.56 -19.09
N TRP A 230 15.23 6.55 -19.94
CA TRP A 230 16.16 5.47 -20.19
C TRP A 230 17.21 5.86 -21.24
N PRO A 231 18.48 5.47 -21.06
CA PRO A 231 19.57 5.73 -22.01
C PRO A 231 19.41 4.97 -23.34
#